data_AF-A0A091HBR7-F1
#
_entry.id   AF-A0A091HBR7-F1
#
_cell.length_a   1.000
_cell.length_b   1.000
_cell.length_c   1.000
_cell.angle_alpha   90.00
_cell.angle_beta   90.00
_cell.angle_gamma   90.00
#
_symmetry.space_group_name_H-M   'P 1'
#
loop_
_entity.id
_entity.type
_entity.pdbx_description
1 polymer ?
#
loop_
_entity_poly.entity_id
_entity_poly.type
_entity_poly.pdbx_seq_one_letter_code
_entity_poly.pdbx_strand_id
1 'polypeptide(L)'
;DECAGQSHGCHQLCINTAGSYRCACQDGFSLAADHKACQPLGPVPEPEIFSQAGPPSEMKEEMEGLKSRVEALEQKLQLALAPFHNLMPSAPEDVGADPISRLSHSLQQLDRIDSLSEQISFLEERLETCKCLAQA
;
A
#
# COMPACT_ATOMS: atom_id res chain seq x y z
N ASP A 1 47.97 -11.58 -9.81
CA ASP A 1 46.80 -11.40 -8.93
C ASP A 1 47.31 -11.73 -7.54
N GLU A 2 47.57 -10.70 -6.75
CA GLU A 2 48.28 -10.84 -5.48
C GLU A 2 47.34 -11.37 -4.38
N CYS A 3 46.03 -11.08 -4.47
CA CYS A 3 45.04 -11.57 -3.51
C CYS A 3 44.59 -13.02 -3.79
N ALA A 4 44.86 -13.56 -4.98
CA ALA A 4 44.59 -14.97 -5.28
C ALA A 4 45.53 -15.95 -4.54
N GLY A 5 46.66 -15.46 -4.00
CA GLY A 5 47.58 -16.25 -3.20
C GLY A 5 47.14 -16.31 -1.73
N GLN A 6 47.17 -17.49 -1.11
CA GLN A 6 46.87 -17.67 0.33
C GLN A 6 47.85 -16.94 1.29
N SER A 7 48.88 -16.26 0.78
CA SER A 7 49.90 -15.54 1.55
C SER A 7 49.93 -14.03 1.28
N HIS A 8 48.80 -13.41 0.92
CA HIS A 8 48.72 -11.95 0.76
C HIS A 8 49.00 -11.16 2.07
N GLY A 9 48.98 -11.83 3.22
CA GLY A 9 49.43 -11.24 4.50
C GLY A 9 48.55 -10.10 5.01
N CYS A 10 47.29 -10.06 4.59
CA CYS A 10 46.27 -9.16 5.13
C CYS A 10 45.52 -9.89 6.25
N HIS A 11 45.21 -9.19 7.34
CA HIS A 11 44.47 -9.79 8.45
C HIS A 11 43.03 -10.15 8.04
N GLN A 12 42.34 -9.26 7.31
CA GLN A 12 40.92 -9.42 6.96
C GLN A 12 40.69 -9.44 5.45
N LEU A 13 40.72 -8.30 4.78
CA LEU A 13 40.37 -8.19 3.36
C LEU A 13 41.61 -7.86 2.52
N CYS A 14 41.73 -8.47 1.34
CA CYS A 14 42.73 -8.15 0.32
C CYS A 14 42.02 -7.60 -0.92
N ILE A 15 42.45 -6.42 -1.39
CA ILE A 15 41.87 -5.75 -2.56
C ILE A 15 42.98 -5.55 -3.59
N ASN A 16 42.84 -6.20 -4.76
CA ASN A 16 43.71 -5.96 -5.90
C ASN A 16 43.52 -4.53 -6.42
N THR A 17 44.61 -3.89 -6.79
CA THR A 17 44.67 -2.57 -7.41
C THR A 17 45.46 -2.64 -8.72
N ALA A 18 45.43 -1.60 -9.55
CA ALA A 18 46.16 -1.61 -10.81
C ALA A 18 47.67 -1.74 -10.55
N GLY A 19 48.22 -2.93 -10.82
CA GLY A 19 49.64 -3.25 -10.62
C GLY A 19 50.06 -3.55 -9.18
N SER A 20 49.14 -3.67 -8.22
CA SER A 20 49.46 -3.96 -6.80
C SER A 20 48.27 -4.50 -6.01
N TYR A 21 48.37 -4.59 -4.68
CA TYR A 21 47.26 -4.87 -3.77
C TYR A 21 47.33 -4.01 -2.52
N ARG A 22 46.20 -3.89 -1.81
CA ARG A 22 46.14 -3.30 -0.47
C ARG A 22 45.27 -4.13 0.46
N CYS A 23 45.58 -4.09 1.74
CA CYS A 23 44.73 -4.68 2.76
C CYS A 23 43.63 -3.69 3.16
N ALA A 24 42.46 -4.22 3.50
CA ALA A 24 41.35 -3.47 4.05
C ALA A 24 40.75 -4.21 5.25
N CYS A 25 39.96 -3.49 6.04
CA CYS A 25 39.29 -4.01 7.22
C CYS A 25 37.77 -3.93 7.04
N GLN A 26 37.04 -4.82 7.70
CA GLN A 26 35.58 -4.79 7.79
C GLN A 26 35.11 -3.62 8.66
N ASP A 27 33.82 -3.29 8.58
CA ASP A 27 33.21 -2.25 9.40
C ASP A 27 33.48 -2.47 10.89
N GLY A 28 33.76 -1.38 11.61
CA GLY A 28 34.19 -1.45 13.02
C GLY A 28 35.67 -1.75 13.24
N PHE A 29 36.48 -1.83 12.18
CA PHE A 29 37.94 -2.00 12.28
C PHE A 29 38.68 -0.95 11.43
N SER A 30 39.87 -0.56 11.89
CA SER A 30 40.79 0.35 11.20
C SER A 30 42.09 -0.37 10.86
N LEU A 31 42.68 0.00 9.72
CA LEU A 31 43.96 -0.54 9.29
C LEU A 31 45.07 0.06 10.15
N ALA A 32 45.89 -0.79 10.76
CA ALA A 32 47.01 -0.38 11.58
C ALA A 32 48.14 0.22 10.72
N ALA A 33 49.13 0.85 11.37
CA ALA A 33 50.26 1.51 10.70
C ALA A 33 51.13 0.57 9.85
N ASP A 34 51.03 -0.74 10.07
CA ASP A 34 51.69 -1.78 9.26
C ASP A 34 50.99 -2.05 7.92
N HIS A 35 49.85 -1.39 7.65
CA HIS A 35 48.99 -1.57 6.49
C HIS A 35 48.51 -3.02 6.27
N LYS A 36 48.52 -3.85 7.31
CA LYS A 36 48.19 -5.29 7.23
C LYS A 36 47.26 -5.74 8.34
N ALA A 37 47.47 -5.28 9.56
CA ALA A 37 46.65 -5.63 10.71
C ALA A 37 45.41 -4.74 10.80
N CYS A 38 44.31 -5.31 11.30
CA CYS A 38 43.07 -4.58 11.57
C CYS A 38 42.89 -4.47 13.09
N GLN A 39 42.78 -3.24 13.59
CA GLN A 39 42.50 -2.95 14.98
C GLN A 39 41.04 -2.55 15.14
N PRO A 40 40.33 -3.02 16.18
CA PRO A 40 38.98 -2.57 16.45
C PRO A 40 38.96 -1.06 16.54
N LEU A 41 38.11 -0.41 15.74
CA LEU A 41 37.66 0.92 16.09
C LEU A 41 36.94 0.71 17.42
N GLY A 42 37.40 1.37 18.48
CA GLY A 42 36.76 1.30 19.81
C GLY A 42 35.25 1.51 19.69
N PRO A 43 34.46 1.12 20.73
CA PRO A 43 33.02 0.90 20.62
C PRO A 43 32.40 1.92 19.68
N VAL A 44 31.99 1.44 18.50
CA VAL A 44 31.21 2.24 17.57
C VAL A 44 30.08 2.78 18.43
N PRO A 45 29.92 4.11 18.62
CA PRO A 45 28.68 4.58 19.17
C PRO A 45 27.64 4.02 18.22
N GLU A 46 26.80 3.10 18.73
CA GLU A 46 25.57 2.72 18.05
C GLU A 46 25.01 3.98 17.41
N PRO A 47 24.51 3.95 16.16
CA PRO A 47 23.96 5.14 15.54
C PRO A 47 23.01 5.73 16.56
N GLU A 48 23.40 6.89 17.13
CA GLU A 48 22.68 7.50 18.22
C GLU A 48 21.30 7.76 17.66
N ILE A 49 20.36 6.88 17.97
CA ILE A 49 18.94 7.18 17.93
C ILE A 49 18.83 8.27 18.98
N PHE A 50 18.98 9.51 18.52
CA PHE A 50 18.88 10.77 19.23
C PHE A 50 18.06 10.62 20.51
N SER A 51 18.73 10.32 21.62
CA SER A 51 18.06 10.12 22.90
C SER A 51 18.23 11.33 23.83
N GLN A 52 18.81 12.44 23.36
CA GLN A 52 18.78 13.71 24.11
C GLN A 52 19.14 14.95 23.29
N ALA A 53 18.29 15.26 22.32
CA ALA A 53 17.67 16.58 22.27
C ALA A 53 16.26 16.30 21.77
N GLY A 54 15.24 16.57 22.59
CA GLY A 54 13.87 16.52 22.09
C GLY A 54 13.78 17.34 20.80
N PRO A 55 12.88 16.99 19.86
CA PRO A 55 12.65 17.82 18.68
C PRO A 55 12.53 19.28 19.12
N PRO A 56 13.15 20.25 18.39
CA PRO A 56 12.94 21.67 18.71
C PRO A 56 11.43 21.89 18.84
N SER A 57 11.00 22.59 19.89
CA SER A 57 9.58 22.70 20.30
C SER A 57 8.64 22.94 19.12
N GLU A 58 9.11 23.71 18.13
CA GLU A 58 8.44 24.00 16.86
C GLU A 58 8.10 22.75 16.02
N MET A 59 9.01 21.78 15.88
CA MET A 59 8.76 20.58 15.08
C MET A 59 7.80 19.60 15.75
N LYS A 60 7.71 19.64 17.10
CA LYS A 60 6.76 18.85 17.87
C LYS A 60 5.34 19.40 17.72
N GLU A 61 5.19 20.72 17.78
CA GLU A 61 3.91 21.41 17.57
C GLU A 61 3.38 21.18 16.15
N GLU A 62 4.24 21.26 15.13
CA GLU A 62 3.85 20.98 13.73
C GLU A 62 3.43 19.52 13.52
N MET A 63 4.13 18.57 14.16
CA MET A 63 3.78 17.14 14.08
C MET A 63 2.47 16.83 14.80
N GLU A 64 2.22 17.47 15.95
CA GLU A 64 0.95 17.37 16.67
C GLU A 64 -0.20 17.97 15.85
N GLY A 65 0.02 19.14 15.25
CA GLY A 65 -0.93 19.77 14.33
C GLY A 65 -1.23 18.90 13.11
N LEU A 66 -0.21 18.25 12.53
CA LEU A 66 -0.40 17.33 11.41
C LEU A 66 -1.19 16.08 11.82
N LYS A 67 -0.93 15.52 13.01
CA LYS A 67 -1.68 14.38 13.56
C LYS A 67 -3.17 14.71 13.70
N SER A 68 -3.49 15.85 14.31
CA SER A 68 -4.89 16.29 14.44
C SER A 68 -5.57 16.51 13.09
N ARG A 69 -4.84 17.02 12.09
CA ARG A 69 -5.37 17.19 10.73
C ARG A 69 -5.63 15.86 10.03
N VAL A 70 -4.74 14.88 10.21
CA VAL A 70 -4.93 13.52 9.68
C VAL A 70 -6.14 12.86 10.33
N GLU A 71 -6.27 12.95 11.65
CA GLU A 71 -7.44 12.43 12.39
C GLU A 71 -8.76 13.08 11.91
N ALA A 72 -8.75 14.39 11.67
CA ALA A 72 -9.93 15.08 11.14
C ALA A 72 -10.25 14.71 9.68
N LEU A 73 -9.23 14.47 8.85
CA LEU A 73 -9.41 13.99 7.48
C LEU A 73 -9.95 12.55 7.46
N GLU A 74 -9.47 11.69 8.33
CA GLU A 74 -9.98 10.33 8.49
C GLU A 74 -11.46 10.32 8.90
N GLN A 75 -11.84 11.13 9.89
CA GLN A 75 -13.24 11.27 10.30
C GLN A 75 -14.13 11.80 9.16
N LYS A 76 -13.65 12.80 8.40
CA LYS A 76 -14.37 13.31 7.23
C LYS A 76 -14.52 12.26 6.14
N LEU A 77 -13.49 11.45 5.91
CA LEU A 77 -13.54 10.37 4.95
C LEU A 77 -14.55 9.30 5.38
N GLN A 78 -14.55 8.92 6.66
CA GLN A 78 -15.53 7.99 7.23
C GLN A 78 -16.97 8.51 7.07
N LEU A 79 -17.20 9.79 7.32
CA LEU A 79 -18.52 10.41 7.11
C LEU A 79 -18.93 10.46 5.63
N ALA A 80 -17.98 10.71 4.72
CA ALA A 80 -18.24 10.72 3.28
C ALA A 80 -18.51 9.31 2.74
N LEU A 81 -17.88 8.29 3.34
CA LEU A 81 -18.04 6.88 2.98
C LEU A 81 -19.24 6.22 3.68
N ALA A 82 -19.76 6.77 4.78
CA ALA A 82 -20.87 6.19 5.56
C ALA A 82 -22.13 5.83 4.74
N PRO A 83 -22.57 6.61 3.72
CA PRO A 83 -23.67 6.21 2.84
C PRO A 83 -23.34 4.97 2.00
N PHE A 84 -22.06 4.78 1.65
CA PHE A 84 -21.58 3.62 0.88
C PHE A 84 -21.33 2.40 1.78
N HIS A 85 -20.97 2.57 3.05
CA HIS A 85 -20.88 1.48 4.01
C HIS A 85 -22.25 0.84 4.32
N ASN A 86 -23.36 1.58 4.18
CA ASN A 86 -24.71 0.99 4.24
C ASN A 86 -25.04 0.15 3.00
N LEU A 87 -24.32 0.34 1.89
CA LEU A 87 -24.39 -0.49 0.68
C LEU A 87 -23.34 -1.62 0.71
N MET A 88 -22.36 -1.53 1.60
CA MET A 88 -21.23 -2.45 1.70
C MET A 88 -20.92 -2.76 3.18
N PRO A 89 -21.63 -3.71 3.80
CA PRO A 89 -21.37 -4.08 5.18
C PRO A 89 -19.94 -4.61 5.30
N SER A 90 -19.15 -3.95 6.12
CA SER A 90 -17.74 -4.25 6.32
C SER A 90 -17.59 -5.17 7.53
N ALA A 91 -17.62 -6.49 7.32
CA ALA A 91 -17.12 -7.49 8.27
C ALA A 91 -17.10 -8.91 7.66
N PRO A 92 -16.23 -9.80 8.17
CA PRO A 92 -15.48 -10.79 7.40
C PRO A 92 -16.09 -12.21 7.45
N GLU A 93 -15.63 -13.06 6.53
CA GLU A 93 -15.87 -14.53 6.48
C GLU A 93 -17.24 -14.99 5.95
N ASP A 94 -17.57 -14.66 4.70
CA ASP A 94 -18.17 -15.65 3.78
C ASP A 94 -17.95 -15.20 2.32
N VAL A 95 -17.46 -16.12 1.50
CA VAL A 95 -17.15 -15.88 0.10
C VAL A 95 -18.46 -15.80 -0.67
N GLY A 96 -18.71 -14.68 -1.35
CA GLY A 96 -19.37 -14.75 -2.67
C GLY A 96 -20.74 -14.09 -2.83
N ALA A 97 -20.92 -12.86 -2.37
CA ALA A 97 -21.87 -11.97 -3.05
C ALA A 97 -21.19 -10.62 -3.34
N ASP A 98 -20.36 -10.64 -4.39
CA ASP A 98 -19.66 -9.48 -4.94
C ASP A 98 -20.63 -8.29 -5.10
N PRO A 99 -20.27 -7.05 -4.70
CA PRO A 99 -21.12 -5.88 -4.89
C PRO A 99 -21.52 -5.68 -6.36
N ILE A 100 -20.68 -6.11 -7.30
CA ILE A 100 -20.98 -6.12 -8.72
C ILE A 100 -22.12 -7.11 -9.03
N SER A 101 -22.19 -8.24 -8.35
CA SER A 101 -23.31 -9.19 -8.47
C SER A 101 -24.62 -8.62 -7.93
N ARG A 102 -24.59 -7.83 -6.85
CA ARG A 102 -25.80 -7.14 -6.35
C ARG A 102 -26.27 -6.06 -7.31
N LEU A 103 -25.35 -5.25 -7.84
CA LEU A 103 -25.66 -4.23 -8.84
C LEU A 103 -26.16 -4.86 -10.15
N SER A 104 -25.51 -5.94 -10.60
CA SER A 104 -25.94 -6.73 -11.77
C SER A 104 -27.34 -7.30 -11.56
N HIS A 105 -27.63 -7.86 -10.39
CA HIS A 105 -28.96 -8.36 -10.06
C HIS A 105 -30.01 -7.24 -10.05
N SER A 106 -29.72 -6.08 -9.45
CA SER A 106 -30.63 -4.93 -9.47
C SER A 106 -30.88 -4.41 -10.89
N LEU A 107 -29.84 -4.31 -11.73
CA LEU A 107 -29.98 -3.92 -13.14
C LEU A 107 -30.79 -4.95 -13.94
N GLN A 108 -30.62 -6.24 -13.67
CA GLN A 108 -31.41 -7.29 -14.30
C GLN A 108 -32.88 -7.27 -13.86
N GLN A 109 -33.18 -6.83 -12.63
CA GLN A 109 -34.56 -6.57 -12.20
C GLN A 109 -35.18 -5.39 -12.94
N LEU A 110 -34.41 -4.35 -13.26
CA LEU A 110 -34.88 -3.22 -14.06
C LEU A 110 -35.21 -3.64 -15.50
N ASP A 111 -34.36 -4.45 -16.13
CA ASP A 111 -34.60 -4.98 -17.48
C ASP A 111 -35.89 -5.85 -17.56
N ARG A 112 -36.17 -6.61 -16.50
CA ARG A 112 -37.43 -7.36 -16.35
C ARG A 112 -38.65 -6.44 -16.31
N ILE A 113 -38.53 -5.25 -15.70
CA ILE A 113 -39.63 -4.28 -15.60
C ILE A 113 -39.91 -3.65 -16.97
N ASP A 114 -38.87 -3.27 -17.72
CA ASP A 114 -39.01 -2.74 -19.08
C ASP A 114 -39.70 -3.76 -20.02
N SER A 115 -39.26 -5.02 -20.01
CA SER A 115 -39.89 -6.06 -20.83
C SER A 115 -41.36 -6.32 -20.47
N LEU A 116 -41.71 -6.23 -19.18
CA LEU A 116 -43.09 -6.34 -18.74
C LEU A 116 -43.91 -5.12 -19.17
N SER A 117 -43.34 -3.92 -19.14
CA SER A 117 -43.98 -2.70 -19.62
C SER A 117 -44.31 -2.79 -21.12
N GLU A 118 -43.38 -3.30 -21.93
CA GLU A 118 -43.63 -3.52 -23.37
C GLU A 118 -44.75 -4.55 -23.61
N GLN A 119 -44.76 -5.65 -22.84
CA GLN A 119 -45.82 -6.67 -22.94
C GLN A 119 -47.19 -6.11 -22.53
N ILE A 120 -47.25 -5.29 -21.49
CA ILE A 120 -48.48 -4.61 -21.06
C ILE A 120 -48.97 -3.69 -22.17
N SER A 121 -48.09 -2.87 -22.75
CA SER A 121 -48.45 -1.96 -23.85
C SER A 121 -49.00 -2.71 -25.07
N PHE A 122 -48.41 -3.85 -25.42
CA PHE A 122 -48.90 -4.68 -26.52
C PHE A 122 -50.26 -5.33 -26.22
N LEU A 123 -50.48 -5.76 -24.97
CA LEU A 123 -51.76 -6.30 -24.53
C LEU A 123 -52.86 -5.23 -24.51
N GLU A 124 -52.53 -4.01 -24.12
CA GLU A 124 -53.44 -2.85 -24.17
C GLU A 124 -53.87 -2.55 -25.61
N GLU A 125 -52.93 -2.52 -26.56
CA GLU A 125 -53.23 -2.32 -27.99
C GLU A 125 -54.15 -3.42 -28.55
N ARG A 126 -53.91 -4.68 -28.16
CA ARG A 126 -54.74 -5.82 -28.55
C ARG A 126 -56.11 -5.81 -27.90
N LEU A 127 -56.22 -5.38 -26.65
CA LEU A 127 -57.50 -5.19 -25.98
C LEU A 127 -58.31 -4.09 -26.64
N GLU A 128 -57.67 -3.00 -27.05
CA GLU A 128 -58.34 -1.88 -27.72
C GLU A 128 -58.82 -2.24 -29.13
N THR A 129 -58.01 -2.96 -29.91
CA THR A 129 -58.42 -3.51 -31.21
C THR A 129 -59.52 -4.56 -31.10
N CYS A 130 -59.52 -5.39 -30.05
CA CYS A 130 -60.63 -6.32 -29.75
C CYS A 130 -61.93 -5.59 -29.38
N LYS A 131 -61.87 -4.47 -28.66
CA LYS A 131 -63.06 -3.64 -28.41
C LYS A 131 -63.65 -3.07 -29.71
N CYS A 132 -62.80 -2.60 -30.63
CA CYS A 132 -63.24 -2.12 -31.93
C CYS A 132 -63.96 -3.20 -32.77
N LEU A 133 -63.52 -4.47 -32.69
CA LEU A 133 -64.18 -5.59 -33.36
C LEU A 133 -65.51 -6.01 -32.70
N ALA A 134 -65.70 -5.72 -31.41
CA ALA A 134 -66.93 -5.99 -30.69
C ALA A 134 -68.02 -4.91 -30.89
N GLN A 135 -67.66 -3.77 -31.48
CA GLN A 135 -68.58 -2.63 -31.74
C GLN A 135 -68.99 -2.50 -33.22
N ALA A 136 -68.50 -3.38 -34.10
CA ALA A 136 -68.89 -3.50 -35.51
C ALA A 136 -69.87 -4.67 -35.71
#